data_AF-A0A8J6CPN3-F1
#
_entry.id   AF-A0A8J6CPN3-F1
#
_cell.length_a   1.000
_cell.length_b   1.000
_cell.length_c   1.000
_cell.angle_alpha   90.00
_cell.angle_beta   90.00
_cell.angle_gamma   90.00
#
_symmetry.space_group_name_H-M   'P 1'
#
loop_
_entity.id
_entity.type
_entity.pdbx_description
1 polymer ?
#
loop_
_entity_poly.entity_id
_entity_poly.type
_entity_poly.pdbx_seq_one_letter_code
_entity_poly.pdbx_strand_id
1 'polypeptide(L)'
;MAANTNTLSLRSILEKDKLNGLNFLDWFRNLRIVLKQERKLYVIEKPLPDEPPANASRADKDAYKKHLDEMVEVGCLMLATMNPELQKQHEDMVAYDMIEHLKELYQGQARQERFDISKALFQCKLAEGSPVGPHVLKMIGYIESLSKLGFPLSQELATDVILQSLPDSYSQFVLNFNMNEIDKTLP
;
A
#
# COMPACT_ATOMS: atom_id res chain seq x y z
N MET A 1 -20.14 39.19 -11.62
CA MET A 1 -18.92 38.40 -11.43
C MET A 1 -19.32 37.14 -10.65
N ALA A 2 -19.33 35.98 -11.30
CA ALA A 2 -19.61 34.72 -10.63
C ALA A 2 -18.35 34.27 -9.88
N ALA A 3 -18.44 34.09 -8.56
CA ALA A 3 -17.38 33.50 -7.78
C ALA A 3 -17.26 32.02 -8.16
N ASN A 4 -16.21 31.68 -8.89
CA ASN A 4 -15.88 30.32 -9.27
C ASN A 4 -15.25 29.63 -8.05
N THR A 5 -16.07 29.17 -7.11
CA THR A 5 -15.62 28.29 -6.04
C THR A 5 -15.39 26.91 -6.64
N ASN A 6 -14.17 26.68 -7.13
CA ASN A 6 -13.67 25.33 -7.38
C ASN A 6 -13.58 24.60 -6.03
N THR A 7 -14.69 24.03 -5.57
CA THR A 7 -14.70 23.07 -4.50
C THR A 7 -13.97 21.83 -5.00
N LEU A 8 -12.69 21.71 -4.67
CA LEU A 8 -11.90 20.51 -4.92
C LEU A 8 -12.61 19.33 -4.24
N SER A 9 -13.28 18.50 -5.04
CA SER A 9 -13.89 17.26 -4.56
C SER A 9 -12.77 16.32 -4.15
N LEU A 10 -12.80 15.79 -2.92
CA LEU A 10 -11.78 14.84 -2.48
C LEU A 10 -11.72 13.60 -3.39
N ARG A 11 -12.81 13.28 -4.13
CA ARG A 11 -12.79 12.21 -5.14
C ARG A 11 -11.71 12.41 -6.21
N SER A 12 -11.28 13.65 -6.49
CA SER A 12 -10.23 13.91 -7.48
C SER A 12 -8.88 13.29 -7.10
N ILE A 13 -8.66 12.97 -5.82
CA ILE A 13 -7.44 12.28 -5.38
C ILE A 13 -7.33 10.87 -5.98
N LEU A 14 -8.48 10.21 -6.21
CA LEU A 14 -8.54 8.86 -6.78
C LEU A 14 -8.38 8.87 -8.30
N GLU A 15 -8.72 9.98 -8.96
CA GLU A 15 -8.50 10.15 -10.40
C GLU A 15 -7.03 10.43 -10.74
N LYS A 16 -6.28 11.06 -9.82
CA LYS A 16 -4.87 11.41 -10.03
C LYS A 16 -3.97 10.19 -10.17
N ASP A 17 -4.26 9.13 -9.42
CA ASP A 17 -3.49 7.88 -9.43
C ASP A 17 -4.44 6.68 -9.32
N LYS A 18 -4.95 6.24 -10.48
CA LYS A 18 -5.87 5.11 -10.57
C LYS A 18 -5.19 3.81 -10.17
N LEU A 19 -5.97 2.89 -9.61
CA LEU A 19 -5.48 1.56 -9.24
C LEU A 19 -4.94 0.83 -10.48
N ASN A 20 -3.66 0.47 -10.45
CA ASN A 20 -2.95 -0.24 -11.52
C ASN A 20 -2.27 -1.53 -11.04
N GLY A 21 -2.58 -1.95 -9.81
CA GLY A 21 -2.05 -3.13 -9.15
C GLY A 21 -0.75 -2.94 -8.38
N LEU A 22 0.06 -1.93 -8.71
CA LEU A 22 1.29 -1.62 -7.96
C LEU A 22 1.05 -0.63 -6.82
N ASN A 23 0.01 0.20 -6.94
CA ASN A 23 -0.30 1.28 -6.01
C ASN A 23 -1.48 0.98 -5.06
N PHE A 24 -1.87 -0.29 -4.88
CA PHE A 24 -3.05 -0.66 -4.12
C PHE A 24 -3.09 -0.05 -2.71
N LEU A 25 -1.96 -0.05 -1.97
CA LEU A 25 -1.94 0.48 -0.61
C LEU A 25 -2.25 1.97 -0.55
N ASP A 26 -1.72 2.75 -1.49
CA ASP A 26 -1.95 4.20 -1.55
C ASP A 26 -3.34 4.52 -2.10
N TRP A 27 -3.78 3.82 -3.14
CA TRP A 27 -5.15 3.93 -3.65
C TRP A 27 -6.18 3.57 -2.57
N PHE A 28 -5.97 2.48 -1.83
CA PHE A 28 -6.85 2.06 -0.75
C PHE A 28 -6.87 3.08 0.40
N ARG A 29 -5.73 3.66 0.76
CA ARG A 29 -5.66 4.74 1.75
C ARG A 29 -6.47 5.96 1.29
N ASN A 30 -6.32 6.36 0.03
CA ASN A 30 -7.06 7.47 -0.57
C ASN A 30 -8.57 7.18 -0.62
N LEU A 31 -8.97 5.95 -0.97
CA LEU A 31 -10.37 5.54 -0.99
C LEU A 31 -10.98 5.66 0.40
N ARG A 32 -10.29 5.18 1.44
CA ARG A 32 -10.75 5.31 2.84
C ARG A 32 -10.91 6.76 3.26
N ILE A 33 -10.03 7.66 2.83
CA ILE A 33 -10.15 9.10 3.13
C ILE A 33 -11.43 9.68 2.52
N VAL A 34 -11.68 9.40 1.23
CA VAL A 34 -12.89 9.85 0.51
C VAL A 34 -14.15 9.30 1.18
N LEU A 35 -14.21 7.99 1.43
CA LEU A 35 -15.39 7.35 2.02
C LEU A 35 -15.62 7.80 3.48
N LYS A 36 -14.57 8.11 4.24
CA LYS A 36 -14.69 8.66 5.58
C LYS A 36 -15.32 10.05 5.57
N GLN A 37 -14.94 10.90 4.62
CA GLN A 37 -15.58 12.21 4.45
C GLN A 37 -17.06 12.06 4.10
N GLU A 38 -17.40 11.10 3.23
CA GLU A 38 -18.77 10.85 2.77
C GLU A 38 -19.62 10.06 3.77
N ARG A 39 -19.05 9.63 4.91
CA ARG A 39 -19.67 8.76 5.92
C ARG A 39 -20.10 7.39 5.39
N LYS A 40 -19.41 6.91 4.36
CA LYS A 40 -19.66 5.62 3.68
C LYS A 40 -18.56 4.58 3.92
N LEU A 41 -17.60 4.86 4.81
CA LEU A 41 -16.49 3.94 5.08
C LEU A 41 -16.96 2.53 5.49
N TYR A 42 -18.11 2.44 6.16
CA TYR A 42 -18.67 1.17 6.62
C TYR A 42 -19.00 0.18 5.49
N VAL A 43 -19.28 0.70 4.28
CA VAL A 43 -19.60 -0.08 3.06
C VAL A 43 -18.47 -1.03 2.66
N ILE A 44 -17.22 -0.65 2.94
CA ILE A 44 -16.03 -1.45 2.61
C ILE A 44 -15.40 -2.12 3.84
N GLU A 45 -15.97 -1.91 5.03
CA GLU A 45 -15.48 -2.48 6.29
C GLU A 45 -16.36 -3.63 6.79
N LYS A 46 -17.63 -3.70 6.35
CA LYS A 46 -18.58 -4.71 6.79
C LYS A 46 -19.35 -5.27 5.59
N PRO A 47 -19.67 -6.57 5.60
CA PRO A 47 -20.56 -7.13 4.59
C PRO A 47 -21.94 -6.48 4.68
N LEU A 48 -22.71 -6.60 3.60
CA LEU A 48 -24.11 -6.21 3.59
C LEU A 48 -24.85 -6.99 4.71
N PRO A 49 -25.63 -6.32 5.57
CA PRO A 49 -26.44 -7.01 6.58
C PRO A 49 -27.51 -7.89 5.92
N ASP A 50 -28.04 -8.85 6.68
CA ASP A 50 -29.13 -9.69 6.22
C ASP A 50 -30.37 -8.85 5.85
N GLU A 51 -31.12 -9.32 4.85
CA GLU A 51 -32.35 -8.66 4.42
C GLU A 51 -33.36 -8.60 5.59
N PRO A 52 -33.93 -7.42 5.90
CA PRO A 52 -34.89 -7.30 6.98
C PRO A 52 -36.15 -8.14 6.70
N PRO A 53 -36.73 -8.79 7.72
CA PRO A 53 -37.89 -9.65 7.52
C PRO A 53 -39.11 -8.86 7.02
N ALA A 54 -40.09 -9.55 6.42
CA ALA A 54 -41.26 -8.91 5.84
C ALA A 54 -42.05 -8.03 6.82
N ASN A 55 -42.03 -8.39 8.12
CA ASN A 55 -42.66 -7.64 9.22
C ASN A 55 -41.78 -6.56 9.85
N ALA A 56 -40.55 -6.35 9.35
CA ALA A 56 -39.64 -5.33 9.84
C ALA A 56 -40.25 -3.93 9.69
N SER A 57 -39.76 -3.00 10.52
CA SER A 57 -40.23 -1.62 10.45
C SER A 57 -39.87 -0.99 9.11
N ARG A 58 -40.61 0.06 8.73
CA ARG A 58 -40.28 0.85 7.55
C ARG A 58 -38.86 1.44 7.64
N ALA A 59 -38.46 1.86 8.83
CA ALA A 59 -37.12 2.41 9.08
C ALA A 59 -36.01 1.38 8.79
N ASP A 60 -36.20 0.12 9.18
CA ASP A 60 -35.23 -0.95 8.92
C ASP A 60 -35.10 -1.25 7.43
N LYS A 61 -36.24 -1.31 6.71
CA LYS A 61 -36.26 -1.51 5.26
C LYS A 61 -35.62 -0.34 4.50
N ASP A 62 -35.90 0.89 4.93
CA ASP A 62 -35.32 2.10 4.34
C ASP A 62 -33.80 2.16 4.60
N ALA A 63 -33.34 1.76 5.79
CA ALA A 63 -31.92 1.68 6.11
C ALA A 63 -31.19 0.61 5.27
N TYR A 64 -31.80 -0.56 5.08
CA TYR A 64 -31.26 -1.62 4.23
C TYR A 64 -31.14 -1.16 2.76
N LYS A 65 -32.20 -0.57 2.21
CA LYS A 65 -32.18 -0.03 0.84
C LYS A 65 -31.11 1.06 0.68
N LYS A 66 -31.01 1.97 1.65
CA LYS A 66 -29.96 3.00 1.64
C LYS A 66 -28.56 2.38 1.60
N HIS A 67 -28.31 1.30 2.34
CA HIS A 67 -27.04 0.60 2.30
C HIS A 67 -26.78 -0.01 0.91
N LEU A 68 -27.78 -0.62 0.27
CA LEU A 68 -27.65 -1.11 -1.11
C LEU A 68 -27.28 0.01 -2.09
N ASP A 69 -27.96 1.15 -2.01
CA ASP A 69 -27.68 2.31 -2.87
C ASP A 69 -26.25 2.83 -2.65
N GLU A 70 -25.78 2.90 -1.40
CA GLU A 70 -24.42 3.31 -1.06
C GLU A 70 -23.37 2.27 -1.50
N MET A 71 -23.66 0.97 -1.46
CA MET A 71 -22.80 -0.09 -2.00
C MET A 71 -22.61 0.05 -3.51
N VAL A 72 -23.69 0.34 -4.26
CA VAL A 72 -23.62 0.58 -5.70
C VAL A 72 -22.78 1.82 -5.99
N GLU A 73 -23.02 2.92 -5.27
CA GLU A 73 -22.27 4.16 -5.47
C GLU A 73 -20.76 3.98 -5.21
N VAL A 74 -20.40 3.31 -4.12
CA VAL A 74 -18.99 3.03 -3.80
C VAL A 74 -18.39 2.06 -4.81
N GLY A 75 -19.12 1.04 -5.26
CA GLY A 75 -18.69 0.13 -6.31
C GLY A 75 -18.38 0.87 -7.61
N CYS A 76 -19.26 1.77 -8.06
CA CYS A 76 -19.03 2.62 -9.23
C CYS A 76 -17.80 3.52 -9.06
N LEU A 77 -17.60 4.11 -7.87
CA LEU A 77 -16.42 4.92 -7.57
C LEU A 77 -15.13 4.09 -7.64
N MET A 78 -15.14 2.89 -7.08
CA MET A 78 -14.01 1.97 -7.11
C MET A 78 -13.66 1.62 -8.56
N LEU A 79 -14.64 1.18 -9.36
CA LEU A 79 -14.42 0.87 -10.77
C LEU A 79 -13.91 2.09 -11.55
N ALA A 80 -14.53 3.26 -11.41
CA ALA A 80 -14.10 4.47 -12.13
C ALA A 80 -12.64 4.88 -11.85
N THR A 81 -12.11 4.47 -10.69
CA THR A 81 -10.77 4.81 -10.22
C THR A 81 -9.77 3.67 -10.36
N MET A 82 -10.10 2.66 -11.17
CA MET A 82 -9.23 1.56 -11.60
C MET A 82 -8.78 1.74 -13.06
N ASN A 83 -7.74 1.01 -13.46
CA ASN A 83 -7.40 0.84 -14.88
C ASN A 83 -8.43 -0.07 -15.60
N PRO A 84 -8.48 -0.06 -16.95
CA PRO A 84 -9.48 -0.82 -17.69
C PRO A 84 -9.46 -2.33 -17.43
N GLU A 85 -8.27 -2.91 -17.22
CA GLU A 85 -8.13 -4.34 -16.95
C GLU A 85 -8.79 -4.73 -15.62
N LEU A 86 -8.55 -3.95 -14.56
CA LEU A 86 -9.15 -4.22 -13.25
C LEU A 86 -10.63 -3.87 -13.22
N GLN A 87 -11.06 -2.83 -13.92
CA GLN A 87 -12.48 -2.54 -14.10
C GLN A 87 -13.24 -3.75 -14.63
N LYS A 88 -12.76 -4.32 -15.74
CA LYS A 88 -13.38 -5.50 -16.36
C LYS A 88 -13.40 -6.72 -15.44
N GLN A 89 -12.35 -6.91 -14.64
CA GLN A 89 -12.28 -8.05 -13.71
C GLN A 89 -13.27 -7.96 -12.55
N HIS A 90 -13.73 -6.76 -12.19
CA HIS A 90 -14.53 -6.52 -11.00
C HIS A 90 -15.92 -5.93 -11.29
N GLU A 91 -16.34 -5.83 -12.56
CA GLU A 91 -17.58 -5.13 -12.96
C GLU A 91 -18.86 -5.69 -12.33
N ASP A 92 -18.88 -6.99 -12.05
CA ASP A 92 -20.01 -7.69 -11.43
C ASP A 92 -19.91 -7.81 -9.90
N MET A 93 -18.84 -7.29 -9.29
CA MET A 93 -18.63 -7.38 -7.84
C MET A 93 -19.29 -6.20 -7.12
N VAL A 94 -19.89 -6.48 -5.96
CA VAL A 94 -20.31 -5.42 -5.04
C VAL A 94 -19.11 -4.84 -4.30
N ALA A 95 -19.22 -3.60 -3.82
CA ALA A 95 -18.10 -2.85 -3.22
C ALA A 95 -17.33 -3.61 -2.13
N TYR A 96 -18.04 -4.29 -1.23
CA TYR A 96 -17.42 -5.07 -0.15
C TYR A 96 -16.61 -6.25 -0.69
N ASP A 97 -17.21 -7.09 -1.55
CA ASP A 97 -16.53 -8.26 -2.12
C ASP A 97 -15.34 -7.84 -3.00
N MET A 98 -15.51 -6.76 -3.76
CA MET A 98 -14.46 -6.16 -4.58
C MET A 98 -13.27 -5.75 -3.72
N ILE A 99 -13.48 -5.06 -2.59
CA ILE A 99 -12.37 -4.63 -1.76
C ILE A 99 -11.67 -5.80 -1.06
N GLU A 100 -12.42 -6.83 -0.62
CA GLU A 100 -11.83 -8.02 -0.02
C GLU A 100 -10.98 -8.77 -1.04
N HIS A 101 -11.49 -8.96 -2.25
CA HIS A 101 -10.73 -9.61 -3.32
C HIS A 101 -9.44 -8.85 -3.67
N LEU A 102 -9.51 -7.52 -3.78
CA LEU A 102 -8.33 -6.68 -4.03
C LEU A 102 -7.33 -6.73 -2.87
N LYS A 103 -7.79 -6.79 -1.62
CA LYS A 103 -6.90 -6.97 -0.46
C LYS A 103 -6.18 -8.33 -0.54
N GLU A 104 -6.90 -9.40 -0.84
CA GLU A 104 -6.29 -10.73 -0.98
C GLU A 104 -5.23 -10.74 -2.08
N LEU A 105 -5.55 -10.21 -3.25
CA LEU A 105 -4.65 -10.18 -4.40
C LEU A 105 -3.41 -9.32 -4.11
N TYR A 106 -3.61 -8.07 -3.70
CA TYR A 106 -2.53 -7.09 -3.63
C TYR A 106 -1.85 -6.99 -2.28
N GLN A 107 -2.55 -7.16 -1.16
CA GLN A 107 -1.87 -7.22 0.15
C GLN A 107 -1.16 -8.56 0.32
N GLY A 108 -1.74 -9.66 -0.18
CA GLY A 108 -1.10 -10.97 -0.21
C GLY A 108 0.20 -10.91 -1.02
N GLN A 109 0.13 -10.41 -2.25
CA GLN A 109 1.29 -10.24 -3.11
C GLN A 109 2.32 -9.28 -2.51
N ALA A 110 1.93 -8.07 -2.09
CA ALA A 110 2.87 -7.12 -1.50
C ALA A 110 3.54 -7.65 -0.23
N ARG A 111 2.82 -8.43 0.59
CA ARG A 111 3.40 -9.10 1.77
C ARG A 111 4.42 -10.15 1.38
N GLN A 112 4.12 -10.96 0.37
CA GLN A 112 5.02 -12.00 -0.13
C GLN A 112 6.28 -11.39 -0.75
N GLU A 113 6.12 -10.41 -1.65
CA GLU A 113 7.24 -9.69 -2.27
C GLU A 113 8.12 -8.99 -1.22
N ARG A 114 7.50 -8.31 -0.25
CA ARG A 114 8.22 -7.70 0.87
C ARG A 114 9.01 -8.75 1.65
N PHE A 115 8.41 -9.90 1.93
CA PHE A 115 9.10 -10.98 2.64
C PHE A 115 10.30 -11.50 1.85
N ASP A 116 10.14 -11.74 0.56
CA ASP A 116 11.20 -12.27 -0.30
C ASP A 116 12.36 -11.27 -0.45
N ILE A 117 12.08 -9.98 -0.64
CA ILE A 117 13.10 -8.93 -0.69
C ILE A 117 13.78 -8.77 0.68
N SER A 118 13.02 -8.75 1.77
CA SER A 118 13.60 -8.66 3.13
C SER A 118 14.53 -9.84 3.39
N LYS A 119 14.09 -11.06 3.07
CA LYS A 119 14.88 -12.27 3.19
C LYS A 119 16.17 -12.16 2.37
N ALA A 120 16.08 -11.74 1.11
CA ALA A 120 17.25 -11.56 0.25
C ALA A 120 18.22 -10.50 0.82
N LEU A 121 17.70 -9.38 1.32
CA LEU A 121 18.49 -8.32 1.95
C LEU A 121 19.26 -8.82 3.17
N PHE A 122 18.56 -9.40 4.16
CA PHE A 122 19.19 -9.84 5.41
C PHE A 122 20.12 -11.07 5.24
N GLN A 123 19.91 -11.87 4.19
CA GLN A 123 20.77 -13.00 3.84
C GLN A 123 21.92 -12.62 2.89
N CYS A 124 21.91 -11.41 2.32
CA CYS A 124 22.97 -10.96 1.42
C CYS A 124 24.24 -10.72 2.24
N LYS A 125 25.21 -11.63 2.12
CA LYS A 125 26.55 -11.50 2.71
C LYS A 125 27.59 -11.41 1.60
N LEU A 126 28.56 -10.53 1.78
CA LEU A 126 29.71 -10.44 0.88
C LEU A 126 30.63 -11.63 1.17
N ALA A 127 31.09 -12.32 0.12
CA ALA A 127 32.08 -13.38 0.26
C ALA A 127 33.48 -12.79 0.45
N GLU A 128 34.33 -13.48 1.22
CA GLU A 128 35.71 -13.07 1.47
C GLU A 128 36.46 -12.82 0.14
N GLY A 129 37.16 -11.68 0.04
CA GLY A 129 37.91 -11.29 -1.16
C GLY A 129 37.05 -10.78 -2.34
N SER A 130 35.73 -10.70 -2.22
CA SER A 130 34.86 -10.16 -3.26
C SER A 130 34.81 -8.62 -3.26
N PRO A 131 34.52 -7.96 -4.41
CA PRO A 131 34.43 -6.51 -4.47
C PRO A 131 33.24 -5.94 -3.68
N VAL A 132 33.51 -4.98 -2.79
CA VAL A 132 32.49 -4.35 -1.93
C VAL A 132 31.49 -3.50 -2.75
N GLY A 133 31.96 -2.73 -3.73
CA GLY A 133 31.11 -1.80 -4.50
C GLY A 133 29.86 -2.44 -5.13
N PRO A 134 30.01 -3.48 -5.97
CA PRO A 134 28.87 -4.21 -6.55
C PRO A 134 27.93 -4.81 -5.49
N HIS A 135 28.46 -5.24 -4.35
CA HIS A 135 27.66 -5.78 -3.26
C HIS A 135 26.81 -4.71 -2.59
N VAL A 136 27.40 -3.55 -2.27
CA VAL A 136 26.66 -2.40 -1.71
C VAL A 136 25.56 -1.95 -2.67
N LEU A 137 25.84 -1.83 -3.97
CA LEU A 137 24.82 -1.50 -4.98
C LEU A 137 23.65 -2.49 -5.01
N LYS A 138 23.95 -3.79 -4.89
CA LYS A 138 22.91 -4.83 -4.82
C LYS A 138 22.04 -4.66 -3.56
N MET A 139 22.65 -4.35 -2.41
CA MET A 139 21.91 -4.11 -1.17
C MET A 139 21.05 -2.85 -1.24
N ILE A 140 21.56 -1.75 -1.82
CA ILE A 140 20.78 -0.54 -2.10
C ILE A 140 19.56 -0.87 -2.95
N GLY A 141 19.71 -1.69 -4.00
CA GLY A 141 18.59 -2.13 -4.83
C GLY A 141 17.48 -2.84 -4.04
N TYR A 142 17.83 -3.67 -3.04
CA TYR A 142 16.83 -4.27 -2.16
C TYR A 142 16.15 -3.24 -1.24
N ILE A 143 16.92 -2.30 -0.67
CA ILE A 143 16.41 -1.23 0.20
C ILE A 143 15.43 -0.33 -0.57
N GLU A 144 15.77 0.07 -1.79
CA GLU A 144 14.91 0.84 -2.67
C GLU A 144 13.63 0.08 -3.04
N SER A 145 13.75 -1.25 -3.26
CA SER A 145 12.58 -2.09 -3.56
C SER A 145 11.61 -2.17 -2.37
N LEU A 146 12.12 -2.26 -1.14
CA LEU A 146 11.29 -2.16 0.07
C LEU A 146 10.63 -0.79 0.22
N SER A 147 11.34 0.29 -0.12
CA SER A 147 10.79 1.65 -0.12
C SER A 147 9.61 1.78 -1.11
N LYS A 148 9.75 1.22 -2.32
CA LYS A 148 8.68 1.20 -3.33
C LYS A 148 7.44 0.40 -2.88
N LEU A 149 7.62 -0.63 -2.06
CA LEU A 149 6.52 -1.38 -1.44
C LEU A 149 5.89 -0.67 -0.23
N GLY A 150 6.35 0.54 0.11
CA GLY A 150 5.85 1.32 1.24
C GLY A 150 6.48 0.97 2.60
N PHE A 151 7.62 0.27 2.59
CA PHE A 151 8.37 -0.14 3.80
C PHE A 151 9.82 0.38 3.76
N PRO A 152 10.02 1.72 3.75
CA PRO A 152 11.37 2.27 3.73
C PRO A 152 12.12 1.93 5.02
N LEU A 153 13.41 1.61 4.89
CA LEU A 153 14.32 1.53 6.03
C LEU A 153 14.84 2.94 6.36
N SER A 154 15.03 3.22 7.65
CA SER A 154 15.75 4.43 8.04
C SER A 154 17.18 4.37 7.51
N GLN A 155 17.78 5.53 7.31
CA GLN A 155 19.15 5.62 6.81
C GLN A 155 20.16 4.92 7.74
N GLU A 156 19.98 5.05 9.05
CA GLU A 156 20.78 4.36 10.07
C GLU A 156 20.67 2.84 9.90
N LEU A 157 19.44 2.31 9.84
CA LEU A 157 19.21 0.88 9.71
C LEU A 157 19.69 0.33 8.36
N ALA A 158 19.54 1.09 7.27
CA ALA A 158 20.07 0.73 5.97
C ALA A 158 21.61 0.60 6.02
N THR A 159 22.28 1.55 6.67
CA THR A 159 23.73 1.54 6.88
C THR A 159 24.15 0.34 7.73
N ASP A 160 23.49 0.11 8.87
CA ASP A 160 23.77 -1.02 9.76
C ASP A 160 23.65 -2.36 9.03
N VAL A 161 22.59 -2.54 8.24
CA VAL A 161 22.36 -3.78 7.47
C VAL A 161 23.47 -3.98 6.43
N ILE A 162 23.91 -2.92 5.74
CA ILE A 162 25.02 -2.99 4.79
C ILE A 162 26.33 -3.34 5.53
N LEU A 163 26.64 -2.70 6.65
CA LEU A 163 27.86 -2.99 7.40
C LEU A 163 27.88 -4.43 7.93
N GLN A 164 26.75 -4.92 8.45
CA GLN A 164 26.60 -6.30 8.93
C GLN A 164 26.72 -7.35 7.82
N SER A 165 26.60 -6.96 6.56
CA SER A 165 26.75 -7.88 5.43
C SER A 165 28.20 -8.18 5.06
N LEU A 166 29.13 -7.36 5.55
CA LEU A 166 30.55 -7.48 5.24
C LEU A 166 31.19 -8.65 6.03
N PRO A 167 32.25 -9.27 5.51
CA PRO A 167 32.98 -10.31 6.23
C PRO A 167 33.75 -9.76 7.43
N ASP A 168 34.16 -10.66 8.34
CA ASP A 168 34.91 -10.32 9.55
C ASP A 168 36.25 -9.62 9.27
N SER A 169 36.84 -9.80 8.09
CA SER A 169 38.03 -9.05 7.65
C SER A 169 37.81 -7.54 7.60
N TYR A 170 36.56 -7.09 7.51
CA TYR A 170 36.17 -5.67 7.55
C TYR A 170 35.81 -5.19 8.97
N SER A 171 35.93 -6.02 10.01
CA SER A 171 35.58 -5.66 11.40
C SER A 171 36.23 -4.36 11.88
N GLN A 172 37.51 -4.15 11.59
CA GLN A 172 38.20 -2.91 11.96
C GLN A 172 37.63 -1.68 11.24
N PHE A 173 37.24 -1.83 9.97
CA PHE A 173 36.57 -0.77 9.23
C PHE A 173 35.20 -0.45 9.84
N VAL A 174 34.40 -1.47 10.15
CA VAL A 174 33.07 -1.30 10.78
C VAL A 174 33.19 -0.61 12.15
N LEU A 175 34.15 -1.02 12.98
CA LEU A 175 34.42 -0.36 14.26
C LEU A 175 34.80 1.12 14.09
N ASN A 176 35.68 1.40 13.14
CA ASN A 176 36.10 2.77 12.85
C ASN A 176 34.94 3.61 12.29
N PHE A 177 34.09 3.05 11.45
CA PHE A 177 32.91 3.72 10.91
C PHE A 177 31.95 4.11 12.05
N ASN A 178 31.57 3.14 12.89
CA ASN A 178 30.66 3.35 14.01
C ASN A 178 31.17 4.35 15.05
N MET A 179 32.50 4.46 15.23
CA MET A 179 33.10 5.42 16.16
C MET A 179 33.23 6.84 15.60
N ASN A 180 33.25 7.02 14.28
CA ASN A 180 33.57 8.29 13.64
C ASN A 180 32.36 9.00 12.97
N GLU A 181 31.21 8.34 12.83
CA GLU A 181 30.06 8.88 12.09
C GLU A 181 28.73 8.62 12.81
N ILE A 182 28.25 9.61 13.58
CA ILE A 182 26.81 9.73 13.91
C ILE A 182 26.05 10.44 12.76
N ASP A 183 26.72 11.10 11.81
CA ASP A 183 26.09 12.01 10.83
C ASP A 183 26.61 11.93 9.38
N LYS A 184 27.24 10.82 8.96
CA LYS A 184 27.76 10.69 7.58
C LYS A 184 27.23 9.46 6.88
N THR A 185 27.01 9.63 5.59
CA THR A 185 26.29 8.71 4.72
C THR A 185 27.29 7.95 3.86
N LEU A 186 27.05 6.65 3.64
CA LEU A 186 27.83 5.87 2.67
C LEU A 186 27.79 6.58 1.30
N PRO A 187 28.94 6.69 0.60
CA PRO A 187 29.02 7.33 -0.71
C PRO A 187 28.25 6.57 -1.80
#